data_AF-A0AA43JJN5-F1
#
_entry.id   AF-A0AA43JJN5-F1
#
_cell.length_a   1.000
_cell.length_b   1.000
_cell.length_c   1.000
_cell.angle_alpha   90.00
_cell.angle_beta   90.00
_cell.angle_gamma   90.00
#
_symmetry.space_group_name_H-M   'P 1'
#
loop_
_entity.id
_entity.type
_entity.pdbx_description
1 polymer ?
#
loop_
_entity_poly.entity_id
_entity_poly.type
_entity_poly.pdbx_seq_one_letter_code
_entity_poly.pdbx_strand_id
1 'polypeptide(L)'
;MVLLLRATAHALQRAPSTLSRELARHRTSLVTYRAVPAHQRATRRAHQPRKPRKLAAALRLRRAVLARLAQRWSPEQIAHGLRQQYPRDSTMQISHEAIYGYLYWLPPDAFKRTLTRHLRRRHRFWRPRKARLSSRAVQEMVSIDDRPAEVAARTVPGHWEGDLLVGHANASALGTLVERTTRFTLLVPLKAKHATAVRQAFVRAVQTLPSQLRRSLTYDQGQEMRDHRRFTTQTTMPVYFAHPHCPWERGTNENTNGLLRQFFPAGTHFNKVSRGEIKRVQTMLNDRPRKILNWHSPAHAFHQLLR
;
A
#
# COMPACT_ATOMS: atom_id res chain seq x y z
N MET A 1 16.40 31.83 -53.15
CA MET A 1 16.24 31.28 -51.77
C MET A 1 16.23 29.75 -51.71
N VAL A 2 15.33 29.03 -52.40
CA VAL A 2 15.13 27.56 -52.22
C VAL A 2 16.40 26.72 -52.51
N LEU A 3 17.13 27.03 -53.59
CA LEU A 3 18.38 26.33 -53.94
C LEU A 3 19.44 26.43 -52.83
N LEU A 4 19.66 27.64 -52.31
CA LEU A 4 20.60 27.90 -51.21
C LEU A 4 20.29 27.01 -49.99
N LEU A 5 19.01 26.90 -49.61
CA LEU A 5 18.57 26.09 -48.48
C LEU A 5 18.84 24.60 -48.68
N ARG A 6 18.73 24.08 -49.92
CA ARG A 6 19.11 22.69 -50.24
C ARG A 6 20.62 22.46 -50.12
N ALA A 7 21.44 23.41 -50.59
CA ALA A 7 22.90 23.34 -50.46
C ALA A 7 23.35 23.37 -48.99
N THR A 8 22.82 24.29 -48.18
CA THR A 8 23.08 24.35 -46.73
C THR A 8 22.61 23.08 -46.01
N ALA A 9 21.50 22.48 -46.46
CA ALA A 9 20.99 21.22 -45.90
C ALA A 9 21.94 20.03 -46.17
N HIS A 10 22.49 19.95 -47.39
CA HIS A 10 23.49 18.95 -47.75
C HIS A 10 24.77 19.11 -46.93
N ALA A 11 25.31 20.34 -46.84
CA ALA A 11 26.52 20.64 -46.06
C ALA A 11 26.37 20.34 -44.56
N LEU A 12 25.17 20.49 -44.00
CA LEU A 12 24.87 20.17 -42.59
C LEU A 12 24.41 18.72 -42.37
N GLN A 13 24.38 17.87 -43.41
CA GLN A 13 23.85 16.50 -43.39
C GLN A 13 22.43 16.39 -42.79
N ARG A 14 21.52 17.31 -43.16
CA ARG A 14 20.12 17.33 -42.72
C ARG A 14 19.15 17.41 -43.90
N ALA A 15 17.94 16.89 -43.71
CA ALA A 15 16.87 17.06 -44.69
C ALA A 15 16.50 18.56 -44.88
N PRO A 16 16.32 19.06 -46.12
CA PRO A 16 15.91 20.45 -46.37
C PRO A 16 14.61 20.85 -45.67
N SER A 17 13.67 19.91 -45.52
CA SER A 17 12.42 20.14 -44.78
C SER A 17 12.65 20.46 -43.29
N THR A 18 13.74 19.99 -42.68
CA THR A 18 14.08 20.29 -41.29
C THR A 18 14.54 21.74 -41.15
N LEU A 19 15.46 22.20 -42.00
CA LEU A 19 15.91 23.60 -42.02
C LEU A 19 14.78 24.57 -42.39
N SER A 20 13.95 24.23 -43.38
CA SER A 20 12.77 25.01 -43.72
C SER A 20 11.81 25.18 -42.53
N ARG A 21 11.50 24.08 -41.81
CA ARG A 21 10.68 24.13 -40.58
C ARG A 21 11.35 24.88 -39.44
N GLU A 22 12.68 24.84 -39.32
CA GLU A 22 13.42 25.55 -38.26
C GLU A 22 13.40 27.06 -38.50
N LEU A 23 13.75 27.50 -39.71
CA LEU A 23 13.69 28.91 -40.11
C LEU A 23 12.26 29.46 -39.98
N ALA A 24 11.25 28.72 -40.43
CA ALA A 24 9.85 29.13 -40.29
C ALA A 24 9.42 29.29 -38.82
N ARG A 25 9.91 28.45 -37.89
CA ARG A 25 9.57 28.49 -36.46
C ARG A 25 10.37 29.49 -35.63
N HIS A 26 11.52 29.96 -36.12
CA HIS A 26 12.50 30.69 -35.28
C HIS A 26 13.13 31.95 -35.90
N ARG A 27 12.91 32.26 -37.19
CA ARG A 27 13.36 33.53 -37.81
C ARG A 27 12.85 34.76 -37.05
N THR A 28 13.61 35.85 -37.12
CA THR A 28 13.29 37.15 -36.51
C THR A 28 12.79 38.17 -37.55
N SER A 29 13.19 38.02 -38.81
CA SER A 29 12.63 38.75 -39.96
C SER A 29 12.61 37.82 -41.18
N LEU A 30 12.34 38.35 -42.38
CA LEU A 30 12.49 37.58 -43.63
C LEU A 30 13.95 37.17 -43.92
N VAL A 31 14.92 37.95 -43.45
CA VAL A 31 16.36 37.76 -43.71
C VAL A 31 17.19 37.39 -42.47
N THR A 32 16.68 37.63 -41.26
CA THR A 32 17.43 37.48 -40.01
C THR A 32 17.03 36.21 -39.25
N TYR A 33 18.00 35.32 -39.03
CA TYR A 33 17.91 34.18 -38.10
C TYR A 33 18.92 34.37 -36.95
N ARG A 34 18.48 34.18 -35.70
CA ARG A 34 19.34 34.27 -34.50
C ARG A 34 19.43 32.92 -33.80
N ALA A 35 20.55 32.23 -33.95
CA ALA A 35 20.74 30.84 -33.50
C ALA A 35 20.59 30.66 -31.98
N VAL A 36 21.21 31.53 -31.15
CA VAL A 36 21.13 31.40 -29.68
C VAL A 36 19.68 31.57 -29.16
N PRO A 37 18.91 32.60 -29.54
CA PRO A 37 17.48 32.68 -29.22
C PRO A 37 16.62 31.56 -29.85
N ALA A 38 17.02 30.97 -30.98
CA ALA A 38 16.34 29.80 -31.53
C ALA A 38 16.54 28.57 -30.62
N HIS A 39 17.78 28.24 -30.30
CA HIS A 39 18.16 27.15 -29.39
C HIS A 39 17.50 27.32 -28.02
N GLN A 40 17.62 28.49 -27.38
CA GLN A 40 16.96 28.77 -26.09
C GLN A 40 15.43 28.63 -26.13
N ARG A 41 14.77 28.87 -27.28
CA ARG A 41 13.34 28.63 -27.47
C ARG A 41 13.04 27.14 -27.69
N ALA A 42 13.90 26.41 -28.41
CA ALA A 42 13.79 24.97 -28.59
C ALA A 42 13.95 24.21 -27.26
N THR A 43 14.99 24.51 -26.47
CA THR A 43 15.24 23.90 -25.15
C THR A 43 14.10 24.20 -24.17
N ARG A 44 13.63 25.45 -24.08
CA ARG A 44 12.43 25.79 -23.28
C ARG A 44 11.18 25.01 -23.73
N ARG A 45 10.94 24.87 -25.04
CA ARG A 45 9.83 24.07 -25.59
C ARG A 45 10.00 22.57 -25.37
N ALA A 46 11.22 22.04 -25.25
CA ALA A 46 11.49 20.63 -24.96
C ALA A 46 11.11 20.26 -23.52
N HIS A 47 11.30 21.18 -22.56
CA HIS A 47 10.86 21.00 -21.18
C HIS A 47 9.36 21.30 -20.94
N GLN A 48 8.66 21.90 -21.92
CA GLN A 48 7.23 22.19 -21.83
C GLN A 48 6.37 20.97 -22.23
N PRO A 49 5.39 20.53 -21.40
CA PRO A 49 4.50 19.43 -21.76
C PRO A 49 3.63 19.77 -22.99
N ARG A 50 3.79 19.01 -24.08
CA ARG A 50 3.01 19.17 -25.33
C ARG A 50 1.50 18.88 -25.19
N LYS A 51 1.06 18.30 -24.07
CA LYS A 51 -0.34 18.03 -23.72
C LYS A 51 -0.53 18.28 -22.22
N PRO A 52 -1.72 18.74 -21.77
CA PRO A 52 -2.02 18.83 -20.35
C PRO A 52 -1.96 17.43 -19.70
N ARG A 53 -1.55 17.37 -18.42
CA ARG A 53 -1.52 16.11 -17.67
C ARG A 53 -2.92 15.50 -17.61
N LYS A 54 -3.09 14.18 -17.80
CA LYS A 54 -4.42 13.54 -17.90
C LYS A 54 -5.34 13.87 -16.71
N LEU A 55 -4.80 13.97 -15.49
CA LEU A 55 -5.56 14.36 -14.29
C LEU A 55 -5.93 15.85 -14.21
N ALA A 56 -5.27 16.74 -14.94
CA ALA A 56 -5.69 18.15 -15.03
C ALA A 56 -6.92 18.29 -15.95
N ALA A 57 -6.98 17.54 -17.05
CA ALA A 57 -8.08 17.59 -18.01
C ALA A 57 -9.29 16.70 -17.63
N ALA A 58 -9.07 15.47 -17.16
CA ALA A 58 -10.14 14.50 -16.93
C ALA A 58 -10.71 14.57 -15.51
N LEU A 59 -11.75 15.41 -15.30
CA LEU A 59 -12.35 15.65 -13.97
C LEU A 59 -12.86 14.38 -13.28
N ARG A 60 -13.55 13.48 -14.00
CA ARG A 60 -14.09 12.20 -13.48
C ARG A 60 -12.97 11.30 -12.96
N LEU A 61 -11.92 11.11 -13.76
CA LEU A 61 -10.72 10.38 -13.39
C LEU A 61 -9.99 11.04 -12.20
N ARG A 62 -9.85 12.38 -12.20
CA ARG A 62 -9.25 13.12 -11.08
C ARG A 62 -9.99 12.85 -9.77
N ARG A 63 -11.33 12.98 -9.76
CA ARG A 63 -12.16 12.66 -8.58
C ARG A 63 -11.94 11.21 -8.12
N ALA A 64 -11.94 10.24 -9.03
CA ALA A 64 -11.76 8.82 -8.72
C ALA A 64 -10.35 8.45 -8.19
N VAL A 65 -9.31 9.15 -8.63
CA VAL A 65 -7.92 9.03 -8.11
C VAL A 65 -7.80 9.68 -6.73
N LEU A 66 -8.29 10.92 -6.56
CA LEU A 66 -8.21 11.66 -5.31
C LEU A 66 -8.96 10.96 -4.17
N ALA A 67 -10.15 10.39 -4.45
CA ALA A 67 -10.90 9.61 -3.48
C ALA A 67 -10.12 8.39 -2.96
N ARG A 68 -9.43 7.65 -3.84
CA ARG A 68 -8.60 6.50 -3.45
C ARG A 68 -7.31 6.89 -2.74
N LEU A 69 -6.71 8.04 -3.11
CA LEU A 69 -5.61 8.63 -2.34
C LEU A 69 -6.06 8.96 -0.91
N ALA A 70 -7.25 9.54 -0.71
CA ALA A 70 -7.79 9.79 0.63
C ALA A 70 -7.96 8.47 1.44
N GLN A 71 -8.33 7.37 0.78
CA GLN A 71 -8.36 6.02 1.36
C GLN A 71 -6.96 5.38 1.60
N ARG A 72 -5.87 6.14 1.36
CA ARG A 72 -4.46 5.73 1.48
C ARG A 72 -4.04 4.59 0.54
N TRP A 73 -4.66 4.46 -0.63
CA TRP A 73 -4.20 3.54 -1.68
C TRP A 73 -2.90 4.08 -2.33
N SER A 74 -1.97 3.21 -2.73
CA SER A 74 -0.81 3.63 -3.53
C SER A 74 -1.19 3.99 -4.96
N PRO A 75 -0.43 4.84 -5.68
CA PRO A 75 -0.68 5.10 -7.10
C PRO A 75 -0.74 3.85 -7.99
N GLU A 76 0.03 2.81 -7.68
CA GLU A 76 -0.01 1.50 -8.36
C GLU A 76 -1.36 0.78 -8.12
N GLN A 77 -1.80 0.73 -6.85
CA GLN A 77 -3.12 0.20 -6.46
C GLN A 77 -4.28 0.96 -7.11
N ILE A 78 -4.13 2.28 -7.30
CA ILE A 78 -5.13 3.12 -7.97
C ILE A 78 -5.17 2.82 -9.47
N ALA A 79 -4.02 2.75 -10.14
CA ALA A 79 -3.94 2.44 -11.57
C ALA A 79 -4.59 1.09 -11.91
N HIS A 80 -4.23 0.03 -11.17
CA HIS A 80 -4.78 -1.31 -11.40
C HIS A 80 -6.25 -1.43 -10.95
N GLY A 81 -6.63 -0.87 -9.79
CA GLY A 81 -8.00 -0.91 -9.30
C GLY A 81 -8.98 -0.08 -10.15
N LEU A 82 -8.51 0.97 -10.84
CA LEU A 82 -9.31 1.68 -11.85
C LEU A 82 -9.47 0.85 -13.12
N ARG A 83 -8.42 0.17 -13.59
CA ARG A 83 -8.51 -0.74 -14.75
C ARG A 83 -9.47 -1.90 -14.50
N GLN A 84 -9.50 -2.46 -13.28
CA GLN A 84 -10.45 -3.51 -12.91
C GLN A 84 -11.90 -3.01 -12.80
N GLN A 85 -12.14 -1.81 -12.24
CA GLN A 85 -13.49 -1.24 -12.16
C GLN A 85 -14.02 -0.78 -13.53
N TYR A 86 -13.14 -0.34 -14.43
CA TYR A 86 -13.47 0.30 -15.70
C TYR A 86 -12.71 -0.33 -16.89
N PRO A 87 -12.84 -1.64 -17.17
CA PRO A 87 -12.01 -2.33 -18.14
C PRO A 87 -12.19 -1.81 -19.58
N ARG A 88 -13.43 -1.46 -19.96
CA ARG A 88 -13.79 -0.96 -21.30
C ARG A 88 -13.66 0.57 -21.47
N ASP A 89 -13.39 1.32 -20.40
CA ASP A 89 -13.37 2.80 -20.43
C ASP A 89 -11.92 3.33 -20.37
N SER A 90 -11.38 3.67 -21.53
CA SER A 90 -10.02 4.20 -21.68
C SER A 90 -9.83 5.60 -21.06
N THR A 91 -10.91 6.34 -20.80
CA THR A 91 -10.83 7.64 -20.10
C THR A 91 -10.43 7.43 -18.64
N MET A 92 -10.88 6.33 -18.03
CA MET A 92 -10.63 5.98 -16.63
C MET A 92 -9.29 5.26 -16.37
N GLN A 93 -8.59 4.80 -17.42
CA GLN A 93 -7.25 4.20 -17.27
C GLN A 93 -6.15 5.25 -17.07
N ILE A 94 -5.19 5.00 -16.17
CA ILE A 94 -4.03 5.86 -15.94
C ILE A 94 -2.83 5.03 -15.44
N SER A 95 -1.60 5.45 -15.77
CA SER A 95 -0.38 4.86 -15.21
C SER A 95 -0.05 5.45 -13.84
N HIS A 96 0.65 4.69 -12.99
CA HIS A 96 0.96 5.12 -11.63
C HIS A 96 1.99 6.28 -11.60
N GLU A 97 2.89 6.31 -12.56
CA GLU A 97 3.84 7.39 -12.86
C GLU A 97 3.12 8.68 -13.26
N ALA A 98 2.02 8.58 -14.01
CA ALA A 98 1.20 9.75 -14.37
C ALA A 98 0.47 10.35 -13.16
N ILE A 99 0.07 9.52 -12.18
CA ILE A 99 -0.42 9.98 -10.87
C ILE A 99 0.70 10.66 -10.08
N TYR A 100 1.88 10.02 -9.95
CA TYR A 100 3.05 10.62 -9.29
C TYR A 100 3.44 11.96 -9.91
N GLY A 101 3.58 12.02 -11.24
CA GLY A 101 3.94 13.22 -11.99
C GLY A 101 2.90 14.36 -11.86
N TYR A 102 1.63 14.05 -11.68
CA TYR A 102 0.61 15.06 -11.32
C TYR A 102 0.81 15.55 -9.89
N LEU A 103 0.99 14.65 -8.91
CA LEU A 103 1.21 15.02 -7.51
C LEU A 103 2.48 15.85 -7.31
N TYR A 104 3.56 15.56 -8.05
CA TYR A 104 4.79 16.36 -8.01
C TYR A 104 4.65 17.72 -8.70
N TRP A 105 3.85 17.82 -9.76
CA TRP A 105 3.62 19.06 -10.51
C TRP A 105 2.72 20.09 -9.81
N LEU A 106 1.83 19.66 -8.91
CA LEU A 106 1.03 20.60 -8.10
C LEU A 106 1.93 21.63 -7.37
N PRO A 107 1.45 22.86 -7.12
CA PRO A 107 2.20 23.84 -6.31
C PRO A 107 2.42 23.33 -4.87
N PRO A 108 3.42 23.86 -4.11
CA PRO A 108 3.76 23.43 -2.75
C PRO A 108 2.76 23.84 -1.66
N ASP A 109 1.45 23.83 -1.98
CA ASP A 109 0.35 24.32 -1.17
C ASP A 109 -0.14 23.33 -0.08
N ALA A 110 -1.17 23.72 0.67
CA ALA A 110 -1.80 22.86 1.68
C ALA A 110 -2.52 21.63 1.07
N PHE A 111 -2.95 21.70 -0.19
CA PHE A 111 -3.64 20.61 -0.90
C PHE A 111 -2.65 19.50 -1.29
N LYS A 112 -1.52 19.83 -1.92
CA LYS A 112 -0.40 18.93 -2.17
C LYS A 112 0.13 18.33 -0.87
N ARG A 113 0.34 19.14 0.18
CA ARG A 113 0.72 18.65 1.53
C ARG A 113 -0.34 17.73 2.15
N THR A 114 -1.58 17.75 1.69
CA THR A 114 -2.61 16.79 2.12
C THR A 114 -2.52 15.50 1.31
N LEU A 115 -2.45 15.59 -0.02
CA LEU A 115 -2.34 14.39 -0.87
C LEU A 115 -1.06 13.58 -0.62
N THR A 116 0.09 14.24 -0.40
CA THR A 116 1.35 13.53 -0.10
C THR A 116 1.34 12.85 1.27
N ARG A 117 0.58 13.35 2.26
CA ARG A 117 0.41 12.69 3.57
C ARG A 117 -0.28 11.32 3.48
N HIS A 118 -0.99 11.02 2.39
CA HIS A 118 -1.60 9.71 2.15
C HIS A 118 -0.66 8.70 1.48
N LEU A 119 0.52 9.11 0.99
CA LEU A 119 1.49 8.22 0.35
C LEU A 119 2.29 7.41 1.40
N ARG A 120 2.55 6.12 1.09
CA ARG A 120 3.18 5.17 2.03
C ARG A 120 4.62 5.53 2.45
N ARG A 121 5.40 6.25 1.61
CA ARG A 121 6.82 6.53 1.89
C ARG A 121 6.99 7.68 2.90
N ARG A 122 7.21 7.32 4.16
CA ARG A 122 8.10 8.06 5.06
C ARG A 122 9.36 7.22 5.24
N HIS A 123 10.53 7.73 4.87
CA HIS A 123 11.79 7.08 5.23
C HIS A 123 11.96 7.20 6.75
N ARG A 124 11.90 6.07 7.45
CA ARG A 124 12.16 5.99 8.88
C ARG A 124 13.50 5.32 9.06
N PHE A 125 14.51 6.08 9.48
CA PHE A 125 15.78 5.50 9.88
C PHE A 125 15.56 4.45 10.96
N TRP A 126 16.07 3.24 10.72
CA TRP A 126 16.12 2.20 11.74
C TRP A 126 17.10 2.66 12.82
N ARG A 127 16.72 2.50 14.09
CA ARG A 127 17.63 2.66 15.22
C ARG A 127 17.72 1.31 15.91
N PRO A 128 18.92 0.77 16.19
CA PRO A 128 19.04 -0.44 16.97
C PRO A 128 18.40 -0.23 18.33
N ARG A 129 17.59 -1.21 18.77
CA ARG A 129 17.06 -1.27 20.12
C ARG A 129 17.83 -2.37 20.85
N LYS A 130 18.36 -2.07 22.04
CA LYS A 130 18.88 -3.11 22.94
C LYS A 130 17.77 -4.15 23.15
N ALA A 131 18.08 -5.43 22.95
CA ALA A 131 17.14 -6.50 23.24
C ALA A 131 16.79 -6.45 24.73
N ARG A 132 15.49 -6.44 25.05
CA ARG A 132 15.01 -6.70 26.40
C ARG A 132 14.63 -8.18 26.46
N LEU A 133 15.35 -8.93 27.27
CA LEU A 133 14.97 -10.31 27.60
C LEU A 133 13.55 -10.31 28.19
N SER A 134 12.68 -11.17 27.69
CA SER A 134 11.38 -11.42 28.32
C SER A 134 11.64 -12.17 29.62
N SER A 135 11.22 -11.60 30.76
CA SER A 135 11.55 -12.13 32.09
C SER A 135 10.96 -13.52 32.40
N ARG A 136 10.00 -14.00 31.60
CA ARG A 136 9.49 -15.38 31.62
C ARG A 136 9.06 -15.77 30.21
N ALA A 137 9.43 -16.96 29.75
CA ALA A 137 8.98 -17.53 28.48
C ALA A 137 7.46 -17.78 28.44
N VAL A 138 6.94 -18.20 27.28
CA VAL A 138 5.68 -18.93 27.19
C VAL A 138 6.01 -20.41 27.37
N GLN A 139 5.29 -21.10 28.24
CA GLN A 139 5.45 -22.55 28.46
C GLN A 139 4.66 -23.33 27.40
N GLU A 140 5.08 -24.57 27.10
CA GLU A 140 4.36 -25.51 26.22
C GLU A 140 4.06 -24.96 24.81
N MET A 141 4.96 -24.15 24.24
CA MET A 141 4.85 -23.67 22.86
C MET A 141 5.01 -24.83 21.86
N VAL A 142 4.16 -24.86 20.84
CA VAL A 142 4.36 -25.64 19.60
C VAL A 142 5.18 -24.78 18.63
N SER A 143 6.24 -25.33 18.02
CA SER A 143 7.11 -24.58 17.12
C SER A 143 6.40 -24.23 15.81
N ILE A 144 6.90 -23.22 15.09
CA ILE A 144 6.46 -22.94 13.72
C ILE A 144 6.83 -24.05 12.73
N ASP A 145 7.80 -24.90 13.06
CA ASP A 145 8.26 -26.03 12.25
C ASP A 145 7.30 -27.22 12.29
N ASP A 146 6.59 -27.42 13.42
CA ASP A 146 5.55 -28.45 13.62
C ASP A 146 4.28 -28.19 12.78
N ARG A 147 4.32 -27.19 11.90
CA ARG A 147 3.15 -26.65 11.20
C ARG A 147 3.06 -27.22 9.78
N PRO A 148 1.87 -27.69 9.34
CA PRO A 148 1.70 -28.28 8.02
C PRO A 148 2.24 -27.40 6.87
N ALA A 149 2.94 -28.04 5.93
CA ALA A 149 3.59 -27.35 4.80
C ALA A 149 2.61 -26.53 3.94
N GLU A 150 1.33 -26.92 3.85
CA GLU A 150 0.27 -26.18 3.15
C GLU A 150 0.19 -24.70 3.54
N VAL A 151 0.30 -24.38 4.84
CA VAL A 151 0.13 -23.00 5.34
C VAL A 151 1.47 -22.22 5.33
N ALA A 152 2.56 -22.87 4.92
CA ALA A 152 3.79 -22.24 4.45
C ALA A 152 3.67 -21.84 2.97
N ALA A 153 3.17 -22.73 2.12
CA ALA A 153 2.87 -22.46 0.71
C ALA A 153 1.78 -21.39 0.49
N ARG A 154 0.90 -21.16 1.48
CA ARG A 154 -0.20 -20.17 1.43
C ARG A 154 -1.23 -20.45 0.33
N THR A 155 -1.42 -21.74 0.03
CA THR A 155 -2.42 -22.25 -0.91
C THR A 155 -3.75 -22.49 -0.22
N VAL A 156 -3.71 -23.14 0.94
CA VAL A 156 -4.89 -23.45 1.75
C VAL A 156 -5.30 -22.24 2.60
N PRO A 157 -6.60 -21.88 2.66
CA PRO A 157 -7.07 -20.75 3.46
C PRO A 157 -7.32 -21.14 4.93
N GLY A 158 -7.25 -20.15 5.81
CA GLY A 158 -7.61 -20.30 7.24
C GLY A 158 -6.43 -20.48 8.19
N HIS A 159 -5.19 -20.31 7.71
CA HIS A 159 -4.05 -20.02 8.58
C HIS A 159 -4.04 -18.52 8.85
N TRP A 160 -4.08 -18.10 10.11
CA TRP A 160 -4.03 -16.69 10.49
C TRP A 160 -2.67 -16.36 11.11
N GLU A 161 -2.12 -15.19 10.82
CA GLU A 161 -1.06 -14.58 11.63
C GLU A 161 -1.71 -13.62 12.64
N GLY A 162 -1.39 -13.72 13.93
CA GLY A 162 -1.87 -12.80 14.97
C GLY A 162 -0.79 -11.82 15.46
N ASP A 163 -1.13 -10.59 15.79
CA ASP A 163 -0.18 -9.61 16.38
C ASP A 163 -0.90 -8.51 17.18
N LEU A 164 -0.19 -7.83 18.10
CA LEU A 164 -0.68 -6.65 18.83
C LEU A 164 -0.10 -5.35 18.26
N LEU A 165 -0.96 -4.55 17.65
CA LEU A 165 -0.63 -3.18 17.28
C LEU A 165 -0.62 -2.29 18.55
N VAL A 166 0.52 -2.24 19.24
CA VAL A 166 0.68 -1.51 20.52
C VAL A 166 0.50 0.01 20.34
N GLY A 167 -0.24 0.63 21.27
CA GLY A 167 -0.60 2.05 21.29
C GLY A 167 0.23 2.90 22.26
N HIS A 168 -0.38 3.98 22.77
CA HIS A 168 0.25 4.92 23.70
C HIS A 168 0.79 4.22 24.96
N ALA A 169 2.00 4.63 25.39
CA ALA A 169 2.69 4.17 26.61
C ALA A 169 2.74 2.64 26.82
N ASN A 170 2.59 1.84 25.75
CA ASN A 170 2.38 0.39 25.81
C ASN A 170 1.16 -0.08 26.64
N ALA A 171 0.25 0.84 27.01
CA ALA A 171 -0.88 0.61 27.90
C ALA A 171 -2.17 0.21 27.17
N SER A 172 -2.31 0.61 25.89
CA SER A 172 -3.39 0.19 25.00
C SER A 172 -2.85 -0.57 23.79
N ALA A 173 -3.66 -1.43 23.18
CA ALA A 173 -3.30 -2.18 21.97
C ALA A 173 -4.55 -2.50 21.14
N LEU A 174 -4.36 -2.71 19.85
CA LEU A 174 -5.36 -3.26 18.94
C LEU A 174 -4.88 -4.64 18.47
N GLY A 175 -5.69 -5.68 18.68
CA GLY A 175 -5.39 -7.00 18.14
C GLY A 175 -5.55 -7.02 16.63
N THR A 176 -4.68 -7.75 15.95
CA THR A 176 -4.73 -7.96 14.50
C THR A 176 -4.67 -9.45 14.21
N LEU A 177 -5.54 -9.92 13.31
CA LEU A 177 -5.50 -11.28 12.74
C LEU A 177 -5.52 -11.12 11.22
N VAL A 178 -4.56 -11.73 10.51
CA VAL A 178 -4.48 -11.65 9.05
C VAL A 178 -4.41 -13.03 8.43
N GLU A 179 -5.36 -13.34 7.56
CA GLU A 179 -5.44 -14.62 6.86
C GLU A 179 -4.30 -14.76 5.83
N ARG A 180 -3.56 -15.88 5.87
CA ARG A 180 -2.28 -16.06 5.15
C ARG A 180 -2.40 -16.33 3.66
N THR A 181 -3.60 -16.48 3.11
CA THR A 181 -3.82 -16.67 1.67
C THR A 181 -4.35 -15.37 1.06
N THR A 182 -5.53 -14.93 1.48
CA THR A 182 -6.29 -13.75 1.04
C THR A 182 -5.80 -12.41 1.60
N ARG A 183 -4.98 -12.38 2.66
CA ARG A 183 -4.61 -11.17 3.43
C ARG A 183 -5.80 -10.49 4.13
N PHE A 184 -6.94 -11.16 4.29
CA PHE A 184 -8.10 -10.58 4.96
C PHE A 184 -7.76 -10.27 6.42
N THR A 185 -7.94 -9.01 6.81
CA THR A 185 -7.57 -8.52 8.14
C THR A 185 -8.80 -8.38 9.03
N LEU A 186 -8.73 -8.90 10.26
CA LEU A 186 -9.62 -8.55 11.37
C LEU A 186 -8.88 -7.61 12.32
N LEU A 187 -9.56 -6.56 12.78
CA LEU A 187 -9.08 -5.66 13.82
C LEU A 187 -9.92 -5.89 15.08
N VAL A 188 -9.26 -6.32 16.15
CA VAL A 188 -9.89 -6.82 17.38
C VAL A 188 -9.68 -5.81 18.51
N PRO A 189 -10.69 -5.01 18.91
CA PRO A 189 -10.57 -4.05 20.00
C PRO A 189 -10.32 -4.76 21.33
N LEU A 190 -9.28 -4.33 22.07
CA LEU A 190 -8.89 -4.93 23.35
C LEU A 190 -9.24 -3.99 24.51
N LYS A 191 -9.79 -4.54 25.60
CA LYS A 191 -9.96 -3.79 26.86
C LYS A 191 -8.62 -3.64 27.62
N ALA A 192 -7.76 -4.64 27.53
CA ALA A 192 -6.47 -4.72 28.20
C ALA A 192 -5.51 -5.66 27.45
N LYS A 193 -4.23 -5.63 27.82
CA LYS A 193 -3.13 -6.33 27.12
C LYS A 193 -2.68 -7.65 27.78
N HIS A 194 -3.27 -8.04 28.91
CA HIS A 194 -2.93 -9.31 29.57
C HIS A 194 -3.55 -10.51 28.83
N ALA A 195 -2.89 -11.66 28.90
CA ALA A 195 -3.17 -12.80 28.01
C ALA A 195 -4.65 -13.22 27.96
N THR A 196 -5.30 -13.30 29.12
CA THR A 196 -6.71 -13.67 29.22
C THR A 196 -7.65 -12.71 28.49
N ALA A 197 -7.40 -11.39 28.52
CA ALA A 197 -8.20 -10.41 27.77
C ALA A 197 -7.97 -10.52 26.25
N VAL A 198 -6.72 -10.78 25.85
CA VAL A 198 -6.34 -10.97 24.45
C VAL A 198 -6.96 -12.26 23.90
N ARG A 199 -6.78 -13.41 24.58
CA ARG A 199 -7.49 -14.67 24.27
C ARG A 199 -8.98 -14.44 24.13
N GLN A 200 -9.66 -13.92 25.15
CA GLN A 200 -11.12 -13.77 25.10
C GLN A 200 -11.59 -12.91 23.92
N ALA A 201 -10.83 -11.87 23.55
CA ALA A 201 -11.16 -11.04 22.39
C ALA A 201 -10.89 -11.77 21.06
N PHE A 202 -9.79 -12.52 20.97
CA PHE A 202 -9.43 -13.31 19.79
C PHE A 202 -10.41 -14.47 19.58
N VAL A 203 -10.76 -15.23 20.63
CA VAL A 203 -11.76 -16.31 20.59
C VAL A 203 -13.08 -15.78 20.05
N ARG A 204 -13.61 -14.67 20.59
CA ARG A 204 -14.85 -14.04 20.07
C ARG A 204 -14.73 -13.58 18.62
N ALA A 205 -13.59 -13.03 18.20
CA ALA A 205 -13.38 -12.59 16.83
C ALA A 205 -13.25 -13.77 15.85
N VAL A 206 -12.62 -14.87 16.28
CA VAL A 206 -12.45 -16.10 15.51
C VAL A 206 -13.75 -16.88 15.41
N GLN A 207 -14.57 -16.93 16.47
CA GLN A 207 -15.86 -17.62 16.48
C GLN A 207 -16.90 -17.03 15.50
N THR A 208 -16.73 -15.81 14.99
CA THR A 208 -17.56 -15.28 13.89
C THR A 208 -17.14 -15.77 12.50
N LEU A 209 -16.07 -16.57 12.40
CA LEU A 209 -15.60 -17.18 11.16
C LEU A 209 -16.20 -18.59 10.97
N PRO A 210 -16.53 -18.99 9.72
CA PRO A 210 -16.84 -20.38 9.39
C PRO A 210 -15.74 -21.34 9.86
N SER A 211 -16.13 -22.54 10.29
CA SER A 211 -15.20 -23.59 10.78
C SER A 211 -14.10 -23.92 9.78
N GLN A 212 -14.44 -23.99 8.48
CA GLN A 212 -13.50 -24.25 7.38
C GLN A 212 -12.33 -23.25 7.31
N LEU A 213 -12.53 -22.01 7.78
CA LEU A 213 -11.52 -20.94 7.79
C LEU A 213 -10.82 -20.79 9.15
N ARG A 214 -11.04 -21.72 10.07
CA ARG A 214 -10.42 -21.81 11.41
C ARG A 214 -9.44 -22.97 11.49
N ARG A 215 -8.37 -22.94 10.68
CA ARG A 215 -7.36 -24.01 10.65
C ARG A 215 -6.23 -23.83 11.66
N SER A 216 -5.57 -22.67 11.70
CA SER A 216 -4.47 -22.44 12.67
C SER A 216 -4.19 -20.96 12.93
N LEU A 217 -3.56 -20.66 14.05
CA LEU A 217 -2.99 -19.33 14.36
C LEU A 217 -1.47 -19.42 14.46
N THR A 218 -0.74 -18.51 13.83
CA THR A 218 0.71 -18.30 14.04
C THR A 218 0.91 -17.02 14.83
N TYR A 219 1.56 -17.10 15.98
CA TYR A 219 1.85 -15.97 16.88
C TYR A 219 3.38 -15.82 17.11
N ASP A 220 3.81 -14.82 17.87
CA ASP A 220 5.19 -14.72 18.38
C ASP A 220 5.24 -15.14 19.85
N GLN A 221 6.41 -15.08 20.48
CA GLN A 221 6.59 -15.45 21.88
C GLN A 221 6.15 -14.33 22.86
N GLY A 222 5.22 -13.48 22.43
CA GLY A 222 4.61 -12.42 23.23
C GLY A 222 3.83 -12.94 24.44
N GLN A 223 3.97 -12.26 25.59
CA GLN A 223 3.35 -12.68 26.85
C GLN A 223 1.81 -12.64 26.81
N GLU A 224 1.21 -11.94 25.85
CA GLU A 224 -0.22 -11.92 25.55
C GLU A 224 -0.78 -13.26 25.06
N MET A 225 0.06 -14.19 24.60
CA MET A 225 -0.37 -15.49 24.07
C MET A 225 -0.09 -16.66 25.04
N ARG A 226 0.19 -16.37 26.32
CA ARG A 226 0.34 -17.42 27.35
C ARG A 226 -0.90 -18.32 27.49
N ASP A 227 -2.10 -17.76 27.34
CA ASP A 227 -3.37 -18.49 27.40
C ASP A 227 -3.63 -19.37 26.14
N HIS A 228 -2.65 -19.59 25.24
CA HIS A 228 -2.84 -20.28 23.95
C HIS A 228 -3.46 -21.68 24.05
N ARG A 229 -3.08 -22.52 25.03
CA ARG A 229 -3.74 -23.85 25.19
C ARG A 229 -5.26 -23.69 25.37
N ARG A 230 -5.68 -22.71 26.19
CA ARG A 230 -7.11 -22.35 26.38
C ARG A 230 -7.73 -21.70 25.15
N PHE A 231 -6.96 -21.05 24.28
CA PHE A 231 -7.44 -20.58 22.97
C PHE A 231 -7.72 -21.77 22.05
N THR A 232 -6.78 -22.73 21.96
CA THR A 232 -6.92 -23.96 21.17
C THR A 232 -8.15 -24.75 21.59
N THR A 233 -8.33 -25.02 22.90
CA THR A 233 -9.52 -25.74 23.42
C THR A 233 -10.84 -25.04 23.09
N GLN A 234 -10.88 -23.71 23.02
CA GLN A 234 -12.12 -22.93 22.77
C GLN A 234 -12.42 -22.64 21.30
N THR A 235 -11.50 -22.95 20.38
CA THR A 235 -11.62 -22.60 18.95
C THR A 235 -11.33 -23.76 18.00
N THR A 236 -10.73 -24.84 18.53
CA THR A 236 -10.15 -25.97 17.79
C THR A 236 -8.97 -25.58 16.88
N MET A 237 -8.47 -24.34 16.98
CA MET A 237 -7.32 -23.85 16.20
C MET A 237 -6.00 -24.05 16.95
N PRO A 238 -5.08 -24.93 16.50
CA PRO A 238 -3.71 -24.95 17.01
C PRO A 238 -3.02 -23.60 16.87
N VAL A 239 -2.19 -23.27 17.87
CA VAL A 239 -1.37 -22.05 17.94
C VAL A 239 0.10 -22.42 17.83
N TYR A 240 0.75 -21.93 16.78
CA TYR A 240 2.15 -22.15 16.47
C TYR A 240 2.97 -20.88 16.74
N PHE A 241 4.15 -21.03 17.33
CA PHE A 241 4.99 -19.91 17.77
C PHE A 241 6.19 -19.70 16.85
N ALA A 242 6.32 -18.49 16.31
CA ALA A 242 7.50 -18.06 15.57
C ALA A 242 8.77 -18.04 16.44
N HIS A 243 9.92 -18.20 15.80
CA HIS A 243 11.22 -18.23 16.47
C HIS A 243 11.59 -16.87 17.11
N PRO A 244 12.36 -16.86 18.22
CA PRO A 244 12.89 -15.64 18.79
C PRO A 244 13.73 -14.89 17.76
N HIS A 245 13.50 -13.57 17.62
CA HIS A 245 14.22 -12.70 16.68
C HIS A 245 14.03 -13.01 15.18
N CYS A 246 13.02 -13.81 14.79
CA CYS A 246 12.75 -14.19 13.39
C CYS A 246 11.46 -13.55 12.80
N PRO A 247 11.35 -12.21 12.69
CA PRO A 247 10.11 -11.53 12.28
C PRO A 247 9.64 -11.88 10.86
N TRP A 248 10.54 -12.33 9.98
CA TRP A 248 10.25 -12.68 8.59
C TRP A 248 9.20 -13.81 8.45
N GLU A 249 9.13 -14.72 9.42
CA GLU A 249 8.14 -15.80 9.49
C GLU A 249 6.68 -15.28 9.54
N ARG A 250 6.53 -14.08 10.11
CA ARG A 250 5.29 -13.29 10.28
C ARG A 250 5.24 -12.07 9.34
N GLY A 251 5.89 -12.17 8.17
CA GLY A 251 5.97 -11.08 7.20
C GLY A 251 4.62 -10.59 6.63
N THR A 252 3.51 -11.34 6.81
CA THR A 252 2.17 -10.82 6.45
C THR A 252 1.72 -9.79 7.49
N ASN A 253 1.90 -10.09 8.78
CA ASN A 253 1.56 -9.18 9.87
C ASN A 253 2.47 -7.95 9.93
N GLU A 254 3.79 -8.09 9.74
CA GLU A 254 4.67 -6.91 9.70
C GLU A 254 4.25 -5.90 8.62
N ASN A 255 4.00 -6.39 7.39
CA ASN A 255 3.55 -5.55 6.28
C ASN A 255 2.18 -4.93 6.58
N THR A 256 1.26 -5.69 7.18
CA THR A 256 -0.10 -5.23 7.51
C THR A 256 -0.11 -4.22 8.65
N ASN A 257 0.69 -4.41 9.69
CA ASN A 257 0.92 -3.43 10.75
C ASN A 257 1.60 -2.17 10.19
N GLY A 258 2.53 -2.29 9.25
CA GLY A 258 3.09 -1.16 8.49
C GLY A 258 2.07 -0.38 7.63
N LEU A 259 0.93 -0.98 7.28
CA LEU A 259 -0.21 -0.29 6.65
C LEU A 259 -1.14 0.33 7.71
N LEU A 260 -1.45 -0.40 8.78
CA LEU A 260 -2.28 0.09 9.88
C LEU A 260 -1.67 1.30 10.59
N ARG A 261 -0.34 1.39 10.70
CA ARG A 261 0.37 2.58 11.23
C ARG A 261 0.16 3.87 10.42
N GLN A 262 -0.40 3.80 9.21
CA GLN A 262 -0.83 4.98 8.47
C GLN A 262 -2.15 5.55 9.00
N PHE A 263 -3.00 4.70 9.58
CA PHE A 263 -4.29 5.03 10.19
C PHE A 263 -4.15 5.30 11.69
N PHE A 264 -3.39 4.45 12.39
CA PHE A 264 -3.13 4.49 13.83
C PHE A 264 -1.62 4.65 14.10
N PRO A 265 -1.08 5.88 14.12
CA PRO A 265 0.34 6.14 14.36
C PRO A 265 0.90 5.51 15.64
N ALA A 266 2.22 5.54 15.78
CA ALA A 266 2.83 5.28 17.09
C ALA A 266 2.31 6.33 18.09
N GLY A 267 1.80 5.89 19.23
CA GLY A 267 1.16 6.77 20.22
C GLY A 267 -0.38 6.84 20.17
N THR A 268 -1.07 6.15 19.25
CA THR A 268 -2.55 6.08 19.29
C THR A 268 -3.04 5.45 20.61
N HIS A 269 -3.98 6.10 21.30
CA HIS A 269 -4.68 5.55 22.46
C HIS A 269 -5.87 4.71 21.98
N PHE A 270 -5.71 3.38 21.84
CA PHE A 270 -6.78 2.55 21.27
C PHE A 270 -8.08 2.55 22.09
N ASN A 271 -8.00 2.79 23.40
CA ASN A 271 -9.15 2.95 24.29
C ASN A 271 -10.02 4.19 23.95
N LYS A 272 -9.49 5.15 23.18
CA LYS A 272 -10.22 6.35 22.69
C LYS A 272 -10.67 6.20 21.22
N VAL A 273 -10.29 5.13 20.52
CA VAL A 273 -10.70 4.89 19.12
C VAL A 273 -12.03 4.16 19.10
N SER A 274 -13.03 4.69 18.39
CA SER A 274 -14.36 4.08 18.36
C SER A 274 -14.36 2.75 17.61
N ARG A 275 -15.26 1.83 17.98
CA ARG A 275 -15.46 0.56 17.25
C ARG A 275 -15.85 0.81 15.78
N GLY A 276 -16.62 1.86 15.52
CA GLY A 276 -16.98 2.29 14.17
C GLY A 276 -15.76 2.72 13.35
N GLU A 277 -14.82 3.47 13.94
CA GLU A 277 -13.56 3.80 13.25
C GLU A 277 -12.70 2.56 13.01
N ILE A 278 -12.55 1.67 13.99
CA ILE A 278 -11.79 0.42 13.82
C ILE A 278 -12.38 -0.42 12.67
N LYS A 279 -13.70 -0.60 12.63
CA LYS A 279 -14.38 -1.33 11.55
C LYS A 279 -14.23 -0.62 10.20
N ARG A 280 -14.33 0.72 10.14
CA ARG A 280 -14.08 1.52 8.94
C ARG A 280 -12.66 1.31 8.41
N VAL A 281 -11.64 1.34 9.28
CA VAL A 281 -10.24 1.11 8.89
C VAL A 281 -10.01 -0.32 8.42
N GLN A 282 -10.64 -1.31 9.07
CA GLN A 282 -10.61 -2.70 8.62
C GLN A 282 -11.18 -2.84 7.19
N THR A 283 -12.37 -2.29 6.94
CA THR A 283 -12.99 -2.28 5.60
C THR A 283 -12.10 -1.58 4.57
N MET A 284 -11.60 -0.38 4.84
CA MET A 284 -10.66 0.36 3.97
C MET A 284 -9.32 -0.37 3.69
N LEU A 285 -8.95 -1.36 4.50
CA LEU A 285 -7.77 -2.19 4.32
C LEU A 285 -8.07 -3.48 3.55
N ASN A 286 -9.27 -4.05 3.74
CA ASN A 286 -9.73 -5.25 3.05
C ASN A 286 -10.34 -4.96 1.66
N ASP A 287 -10.82 -3.75 1.39
CA ASP A 287 -11.26 -3.32 0.05
C ASP A 287 -10.08 -2.91 -0.84
N ARG A 288 -8.89 -2.77 -0.26
CA ARG A 288 -7.70 -2.26 -0.94
C ARG A 288 -7.05 -3.35 -1.82
N PRO A 289 -6.93 -3.14 -3.15
CA PRO A 289 -6.41 -4.13 -4.10
C PRO A 289 -4.96 -4.51 -3.80
N ARG A 290 -4.58 -5.78 -4.00
CA ARG A 290 -3.23 -6.29 -3.69
C ARG A 290 -2.59 -6.98 -4.89
N LYS A 291 -1.34 -6.63 -5.19
CA LYS A 291 -0.55 -7.23 -6.28
C LYS A 291 -0.46 -8.76 -6.18
N ILE A 292 -0.31 -9.29 -4.96
CA ILE A 292 -0.26 -10.74 -4.66
C ILE A 292 -1.61 -11.48 -4.86
N LEU A 293 -2.71 -10.74 -5.04
CA LEU A 293 -4.06 -11.28 -5.30
C LEU A 293 -4.51 -10.93 -6.72
N ASN A 294 -3.58 -10.80 -7.67
CA ASN A 294 -3.84 -10.32 -9.04
C ASN A 294 -4.65 -9.00 -9.09
N TRP A 295 -4.36 -8.11 -8.13
CA TRP A 295 -5.05 -6.85 -7.86
C TRP A 295 -6.46 -6.93 -7.29
N HIS A 296 -7.03 -8.12 -7.04
CA HIS A 296 -8.26 -8.23 -6.26
C HIS A 296 -8.06 -7.73 -4.81
N SER A 297 -9.15 -7.38 -4.14
CA SER A 297 -9.14 -6.96 -2.74
C SER A 297 -9.17 -8.17 -1.79
N PRO A 298 -8.59 -8.08 -0.59
CA PRO A 298 -8.72 -9.13 0.42
C PRO A 298 -10.16 -9.51 0.74
N ALA A 299 -11.09 -8.54 0.77
CA ALA A 299 -12.52 -8.80 0.92
C ALA A 299 -13.07 -9.64 -0.23
N HIS A 300 -12.74 -9.31 -1.48
CA HIS A 300 -13.18 -10.08 -2.64
C HIS A 300 -12.62 -11.52 -2.63
N ALA A 301 -11.31 -11.67 -2.38
CA ALA A 301 -10.67 -12.98 -2.29
C ALA A 301 -11.23 -13.82 -1.13
N PHE A 302 -11.52 -13.20 0.02
CA PHE A 302 -12.14 -13.90 1.15
C PHE A 302 -13.58 -14.31 0.87
N HIS A 303 -14.39 -13.44 0.25
CA HIS A 303 -15.76 -13.78 -0.17
C HIS A 303 -15.84 -14.83 -1.28
N GLN A 304 -14.76 -15.05 -2.05
CA GLN A 304 -14.68 -16.19 -3.00
C GLN A 304 -14.53 -17.54 -2.28
N LEU A 305 -14.06 -17.56 -1.04
CA LEU A 305 -13.94 -18.76 -0.19
C LEU A 305 -15.20 -19.04 0.64
N LEU A 306 -16.26 -18.25 0.44
CA LEU A 306 -17.56 -18.33 1.12
C LEU A 306 -18.70 -18.64 0.15
N ARG A 307 -18.36 -19.27 -0.98
CA ARG A 307 -19.23 -19.65 -2.10
C ARG A 307 -19.01 -21.11 -2.43
#